data_AF-A0A844C8W0-F1
#
_entry.id   AF-A0A844C8W0-F1
#
_cell.length_a   1.000
_cell.length_b   1.000
_cell.length_c   1.000
_cell.angle_alpha   90.00
_cell.angle_beta   90.00
_cell.angle_gamma   90.00
#
_symmetry.space_group_name_H-M   'P 1'
#
loop_
_entity.id
_entity.type
_entity.pdbx_description
1 polymer ?
#
loop_
_entity_poly.entity_id
_entity_poly.type
_entity_poly.pdbx_seq_one_letter_code
_entity_poly.pdbx_strand_id
1 'polypeptide(L)'
;MDNLSRRSSYGRPLSYGAAVFHSQELLPEALLESVSFHNPKNIKDAFKEFLGIQIALQKDSEINEALADYNIVGHLRHCVVHRAGLLGSKNAIELGLDEHNTFLEKPIDVNFAAIQEIGSVCENLVKLLNDRLFSYVLKRTTTEINWTGDLRKDKKYFVTYFDLFCPTEFNTADFRKKCHKDFIDSVT
;
A
#
# COMPACT_ATOMS: atom_id res chain seq x y z
N MET A 1 -8.08 14.67 9.37
CA MET A 1 -7.72 14.00 8.10
C MET A 1 -6.88 14.96 7.28
N ASP A 2 -5.87 14.46 6.59
CA ASP A 2 -4.92 15.29 5.86
C ASP A 2 -5.57 16.03 4.67
N ASN A 3 -5.32 17.33 4.54
CA ASN A 3 -5.98 18.17 3.55
C ASN A 3 -5.59 17.86 2.10
N LEU A 4 -4.34 17.45 1.85
CA LEU A 4 -3.90 17.12 0.49
C LEU A 4 -4.62 15.87 0.00
N SER A 5 -4.62 14.79 0.79
CA SER A 5 -5.34 13.55 0.45
C SER A 5 -6.83 13.81 0.23
N ARG A 6 -7.43 14.64 1.09
CA ARG A 6 -8.84 15.03 0.96
C ARG A 6 -9.11 15.74 -0.37
N ARG A 7 -8.31 16.74 -0.73
CA ARG A 7 -8.46 17.50 -1.99
C ARG A 7 -8.23 16.62 -3.22
N SER A 8 -7.22 15.76 -3.18
CA SER A 8 -6.91 14.82 -4.27
C SER A 8 -8.04 13.82 -4.55
N SER A 9 -8.86 13.53 -3.53
CA SER A 9 -9.99 12.61 -3.63
C SER A 9 -11.27 13.26 -4.18
N TYR A 10 -11.43 14.58 -4.08
CA TYR A 10 -12.67 15.27 -4.53
C TYR A 10 -12.95 15.16 -6.02
N GLY A 11 -11.91 15.07 -6.85
CA GLY A 11 -12.06 14.97 -8.30
C GLY A 11 -12.29 13.55 -8.81
N ARG A 12 -12.41 12.56 -7.92
CA ARG A 12 -12.48 11.14 -8.30
C ARG A 12 -13.90 10.77 -8.69
N PRO A 13 -14.09 10.04 -9.81
CA PRO A 13 -15.41 9.64 -10.25
C PRO A 13 -16.00 8.62 -9.29
N LEU A 14 -17.27 8.80 -8.96
CA LEU A 14 -18.07 7.83 -8.22
C LEU A 14 -19.14 7.29 -9.16
N SER A 15 -19.36 5.98 -9.17
CA SER A 15 -20.45 5.41 -9.96
C SER A 15 -21.80 5.91 -9.44
N TYR A 16 -22.74 6.17 -10.35
CA TYR A 16 -24.08 6.63 -9.93
C TYR A 16 -24.79 5.57 -9.08
N GLY A 17 -24.54 4.29 -9.34
CA GLY A 17 -25.03 3.18 -8.51
C GLY A 17 -24.54 3.30 -7.06
N ALA A 18 -23.24 3.51 -6.84
CA ALA A 18 -22.71 3.72 -5.50
C ALA A 18 -23.30 4.99 -4.85
N ALA A 19 -23.44 6.08 -5.59
CA ALA A 19 -24.03 7.33 -5.08
C ALA A 19 -25.48 7.16 -4.61
N VAL A 20 -26.27 6.30 -5.26
CA VAL A 20 -27.69 6.08 -4.93
C VAL A 20 -27.89 5.00 -3.85
N PHE A 21 -27.07 3.94 -3.86
CA PHE A 21 -27.35 2.73 -3.07
C PHE A 21 -26.35 2.44 -1.95
N HIS A 22 -25.15 3.05 -1.93
CA HIS A 22 -24.22 2.86 -0.82
C HIS A 22 -24.55 3.81 0.34
N SER A 23 -24.27 3.35 1.57
CA SER A 23 -24.19 4.25 2.71
C SER A 23 -22.98 5.18 2.56
N GLN A 24 -23.04 6.34 3.21
CA GLN A 24 -21.94 7.32 3.19
C GLN A 24 -20.60 6.71 3.64
N GLU A 25 -20.65 5.75 4.56
CA GLU A 25 -19.49 5.05 5.10
C GLU A 25 -18.78 4.18 4.06
N LEU A 26 -19.50 3.71 3.03
CA LEU A 26 -18.97 2.84 1.96
C LEU A 26 -18.53 3.62 0.70
N LEU A 27 -18.71 4.94 0.69
CA LEU A 27 -18.29 5.77 -0.44
C LEU A 27 -16.77 5.80 -0.65
N PRO A 28 -15.91 5.80 0.39
CA PRO A 28 -14.47 5.68 0.21
C PRO A 28 -14.06 4.41 -0.54
N GLU A 29 -14.68 3.28 -0.24
CA GLU A 29 -14.46 2.00 -0.93
C GLU A 29 -14.95 2.08 -2.38
N ALA A 30 -16.11 2.71 -2.60
CA ALA A 30 -16.64 2.90 -3.95
C ALA A 30 -15.73 3.77 -4.84
N LEU A 31 -14.99 4.73 -4.26
CA LEU A 31 -13.98 5.49 -5.00
C LEU A 31 -12.82 4.62 -5.50
N LEU A 32 -12.56 3.48 -4.83
CA LEU A 32 -11.48 2.56 -5.16
C LEU A 32 -11.92 1.42 -6.11
N GLU A 33 -13.20 1.30 -6.45
CA GLU A 33 -13.70 0.23 -7.34
C GLU A 33 -13.04 0.23 -8.73
N SER A 34 -12.67 1.41 -9.23
CA SER A 34 -11.97 1.56 -10.51
C SER A 34 -10.44 1.50 -10.39
N VAL A 35 -9.92 1.34 -9.17
CA VAL A 35 -8.50 1.33 -8.87
C VAL A 35 -8.01 -0.11 -8.80
N SER A 36 -6.93 -0.38 -9.54
CA SER A 36 -6.24 -1.67 -9.50
C SER A 36 -4.98 -1.57 -8.65
N PHE A 37 -4.69 -2.62 -7.89
CA PHE A 37 -3.43 -2.76 -7.14
C PHE A 37 -2.60 -3.96 -7.62
N HIS A 38 -2.85 -4.47 -8.82
CA HIS A 38 -2.25 -5.74 -9.27
C HIS A 38 -0.77 -5.66 -9.69
N ASN A 39 -0.18 -4.47 -9.78
CA ASN A 39 1.23 -4.29 -10.09
C ASN A 39 1.78 -3.01 -9.46
N PRO A 40 3.11 -2.85 -9.38
CA PRO A 40 3.74 -1.68 -8.76
C PRO A 40 3.36 -0.35 -9.38
N LYS A 41 3.15 -0.30 -10.70
CA LYS A 41 2.76 0.92 -11.40
C LYS A 41 1.40 1.39 -10.90
N ASN A 42 0.40 0.51 -10.86
CA ASN A 42 -0.94 0.90 -10.43
C ASN A 42 -0.99 1.27 -8.94
N ILE A 43 -0.21 0.60 -8.09
CA ILE A 43 -0.05 0.98 -6.68
C ILE A 43 0.53 2.41 -6.56
N LYS A 44 1.63 2.69 -7.28
CA LYS A 44 2.28 4.01 -7.29
C LYS A 44 1.35 5.10 -7.84
N ASP A 45 0.60 4.80 -8.90
CA ASP A 45 -0.36 5.71 -9.51
C ASP A 45 -1.52 6.01 -8.55
N ALA A 46 -2.07 5.00 -7.87
CA ALA A 46 -3.10 5.17 -6.86
C ALA A 46 -2.63 6.09 -5.71
N PHE A 47 -1.42 5.89 -5.17
CA PHE A 47 -0.90 6.76 -4.11
C PHE A 47 -0.63 8.18 -4.58
N LYS A 48 -0.21 8.37 -5.83
CA LYS A 48 -0.13 9.70 -6.43
C LYS A 48 -1.52 10.34 -6.49
N GLU A 49 -2.50 9.61 -7.01
CA GLU A 49 -3.83 10.13 -7.32
C GLU A 49 -4.67 10.45 -6.10
N PHE A 50 -4.59 9.62 -5.06
CA PHE A 50 -5.39 9.77 -3.84
C PHE A 50 -4.65 10.49 -2.72
N LEU A 51 -3.32 10.34 -2.64
CA LEU A 51 -2.54 10.85 -1.50
C LEU A 51 -1.54 11.94 -1.88
N GLY A 52 -1.23 12.12 -3.17
CA GLY A 52 -0.19 13.03 -3.65
C GLY A 52 1.23 12.57 -3.33
N ILE A 53 1.45 11.28 -3.06
CA ILE A 53 2.73 10.73 -2.57
C ILE A 53 3.35 9.84 -3.66
N GLN A 54 4.03 10.43 -4.66
CA GLN A 54 4.73 9.65 -5.70
C GLN A 54 6.25 9.71 -5.55
N ILE A 55 6.81 10.91 -5.49
CA ILE A 55 8.27 11.14 -5.52
C ILE A 55 8.96 10.49 -4.30
N ALA A 56 8.28 10.50 -3.16
CA ALA A 56 8.83 10.00 -1.92
C ALA A 56 8.99 8.47 -1.93
N LEU A 57 7.97 7.76 -2.43
CA LEU A 57 8.01 6.30 -2.59
C LEU A 57 9.00 5.84 -3.65
N GLN A 58 9.25 6.66 -4.68
CA GLN A 58 10.22 6.32 -5.73
C GLN A 58 11.67 6.31 -5.24
N LYS A 59 12.00 7.08 -4.19
CA LYS A 59 13.36 7.17 -3.65
C LYS A 59 13.63 6.16 -2.53
N ASP A 60 12.61 5.47 -2.06
CA ASP A 60 12.72 4.50 -0.98
C ASP A 60 13.15 3.14 -1.56
N SER A 61 14.38 2.72 -1.28
CA SER A 61 14.95 1.46 -1.78
C SER A 61 14.19 0.25 -1.27
N GLU A 62 13.83 0.24 0.02
CA GLU A 62 13.09 -0.88 0.63
C GLU A 62 11.71 -1.04 -0.03
N ILE A 63 11.00 0.07 -0.29
CA ILE A 63 9.70 0.01 -0.99
C ILE A 63 9.88 -0.49 -2.42
N ASN A 64 10.92 -0.03 -3.12
CA ASN A 64 11.15 -0.44 -4.49
C ASN A 64 11.52 -1.93 -4.59
N GLU A 65 12.27 -2.46 -3.64
CA GLU A 65 12.58 -3.89 -3.52
C GLU A 65 11.30 -4.70 -3.23
N ALA A 66 10.51 -4.31 -2.22
CA ALA A 66 9.25 -4.99 -1.91
C ALA A 66 8.24 -4.96 -3.09
N LEU A 67 8.23 -3.86 -3.86
CA LEU A 67 7.42 -3.76 -5.08
C LEU A 67 7.96 -4.65 -6.21
N ALA A 68 9.28 -4.84 -6.32
CA ALA A 68 9.86 -5.74 -7.31
C ALA A 68 9.47 -7.20 -6.99
N ASP A 69 9.58 -7.61 -5.73
CA ASP A 69 9.15 -8.94 -5.29
C ASP A 69 7.64 -9.16 -5.53
N TYR A 70 6.83 -8.15 -5.21
CA TYR A 70 5.39 -8.20 -5.51
C TYR A 70 5.09 -8.28 -7.01
N ASN A 71 5.93 -7.66 -7.86
CA ASN A 71 5.76 -7.75 -9.31
C ASN A 71 5.93 -9.19 -9.81
N ILE A 72 6.87 -9.95 -9.22
CA ILE A 72 7.05 -11.39 -9.50
C ILE A 72 5.74 -12.14 -9.22
N VAL A 73 5.14 -11.90 -8.05
CA VAL A 73 3.82 -12.48 -7.69
C VAL A 73 2.75 -12.10 -8.73
N GLY A 74 2.75 -10.85 -9.21
CA GLY A 74 1.86 -10.38 -10.26
C GLY A 74 2.00 -11.17 -11.58
N HIS A 75 3.22 -11.43 -12.02
CA HIS A 75 3.50 -12.23 -13.22
C HIS A 75 3.11 -13.70 -13.05
N LEU A 76 3.36 -14.29 -11.88
CA LEU A 76 2.93 -15.66 -11.56
C LEU A 76 1.41 -15.77 -11.57
N ARG A 77 0.70 -14.83 -10.90
CA ARG A 77 -0.76 -14.74 -10.94
C ARG A 77 -1.28 -14.66 -12.37
N HIS A 78 -0.67 -13.82 -13.20
CA HIS A 78 -1.08 -13.68 -14.61
C HIS A 78 -0.97 -15.00 -15.36
N CYS A 79 0.12 -15.77 -15.15
CA CYS A 79 0.29 -17.08 -15.78
C CYS A 79 -0.77 -18.09 -15.30
N VAL A 80 -1.03 -18.16 -13.99
CA VAL A 80 -2.04 -19.06 -13.42
C VAL A 80 -3.44 -18.74 -13.96
N VAL A 81 -3.83 -17.47 -13.99
CA VAL A 81 -5.19 -17.06 -14.36
C VAL A 81 -5.41 -17.04 -15.88
N HIS A 82 -4.42 -16.59 -16.65
CA HIS A 82 -4.61 -16.28 -18.08
C HIS A 82 -3.84 -17.20 -19.03
N ARG A 83 -2.96 -18.06 -18.53
CA ARG A 83 -2.14 -18.96 -19.36
C ARG A 83 -2.29 -20.44 -19.00
N ALA A 84 -3.44 -20.82 -18.44
CA ALA A 84 -3.70 -22.19 -17.99
C ALA A 84 -2.59 -22.75 -17.06
N GLY A 85 -1.97 -21.86 -16.26
CA GLY A 85 -0.87 -22.23 -15.39
C GLY A 85 0.50 -22.34 -16.06
N LEU A 86 0.67 -22.00 -17.34
CA LEU A 86 1.96 -22.13 -18.03
C LEU A 86 2.78 -20.83 -17.98
N LEU A 87 4.10 -20.94 -17.80
CA LEU A 87 5.02 -19.79 -17.88
C LEU A 87 5.20 -19.34 -19.33
N GLY A 88 4.67 -18.18 -19.66
CA GLY A 88 4.79 -17.61 -21.01
C GLY A 88 6.03 -16.76 -21.25
N SER A 89 6.44 -16.66 -22.52
CA SER A 89 7.61 -15.88 -22.94
C SER A 89 7.61 -14.43 -22.46
N LYS A 90 6.47 -13.73 -22.50
CA LYS A 90 6.37 -12.35 -21.99
C LYS A 90 6.67 -12.25 -20.50
N ASN A 91 6.10 -13.14 -19.69
CA ASN A 91 6.35 -13.14 -18.24
C ASN A 91 7.75 -13.64 -17.92
N ALA A 92 8.27 -14.61 -18.67
CA ALA A 92 9.65 -15.06 -18.52
C ALA A 92 10.65 -13.95 -18.79
N ILE A 93 10.42 -13.08 -19.78
CA ILE A 93 11.26 -11.88 -20.03
C ILE A 93 11.29 -10.97 -18.81
N GLU A 94 10.12 -10.65 -18.25
CA GLU A 94 10.00 -9.77 -17.08
C GLU A 94 10.62 -10.39 -15.81
N LEU A 95 10.62 -11.71 -15.70
CA LEU A 95 11.22 -12.45 -14.59
C LEU A 95 12.73 -12.73 -14.79
N GLY A 96 13.28 -12.46 -15.97
CA GLY A 96 14.66 -12.83 -16.33
C GLY A 96 14.73 -14.09 -17.20
N LEU A 97 14.46 -13.92 -18.51
CA LEU A 97 14.36 -15.06 -19.44
C LEU A 97 15.67 -15.86 -19.53
N ASP A 98 16.82 -15.19 -19.48
CA ASP A 98 18.12 -15.84 -19.59
C ASP A 98 18.35 -16.84 -18.44
N GLU A 99 17.79 -16.57 -17.27
CA GLU A 99 17.87 -17.42 -16.08
C GLU A 99 16.75 -18.47 -16.04
N HIS A 100 15.60 -18.18 -16.65
CA HIS A 100 14.37 -18.97 -16.50
C HIS A 100 13.85 -19.61 -17.79
N ASN A 101 14.61 -19.56 -18.90
CA ASN A 101 14.19 -20.11 -20.20
C ASN A 101 13.82 -21.60 -20.12
N THR A 102 14.45 -22.36 -19.22
CA THR A 102 14.19 -23.79 -19.02
C THR A 102 12.79 -24.07 -18.49
N PHE A 103 12.10 -23.06 -17.97
CA PHE A 103 10.73 -23.15 -17.44
C PHE A 103 9.66 -22.68 -18.44
N LEU A 104 10.03 -22.24 -19.64
CA LEU A 104 9.07 -21.82 -20.65
C LEU A 104 8.06 -22.93 -20.98
N GLU A 105 6.79 -22.53 -21.07
CA GLU A 105 5.64 -23.38 -21.38
C GLU A 105 5.47 -24.58 -20.42
N LYS A 106 6.20 -24.58 -19.29
CA LYS A 106 6.00 -25.54 -18.21
C LYS A 106 4.92 -25.05 -17.25
N PRO A 107 4.18 -25.96 -16.61
CA PRO A 107 3.21 -25.61 -15.59
C PRO A 107 3.91 -25.00 -14.37
N ILE A 108 3.30 -23.98 -13.80
CA ILE A 108 3.67 -23.41 -12.51
C ILE A 108 3.19 -24.40 -11.46
N ASP A 109 4.15 -25.01 -10.77
CA ASP A 109 3.90 -25.85 -9.61
C ASP A 109 3.89 -24.98 -8.35
N VAL A 110 2.74 -24.96 -7.65
CA VAL A 110 2.55 -24.15 -6.45
C VAL A 110 2.35 -25.10 -5.27
N ASN A 111 3.42 -25.31 -4.51
CA ASN A 111 3.37 -26.06 -3.27
C ASN A 111 3.10 -25.15 -2.06
N PHE A 112 2.91 -25.75 -0.89
CA PHE A 112 2.61 -25.01 0.34
C PHE A 112 3.69 -23.96 0.69
N ALA A 113 4.97 -24.30 0.49
CA ALA A 113 6.07 -23.36 0.77
C ALA A 113 6.00 -22.13 -0.15
N ALA A 114 5.74 -22.33 -1.44
CA ALA A 114 5.55 -21.23 -2.39
C ALA A 114 4.36 -20.33 -2.02
N ILE A 115 3.26 -20.89 -1.51
CA ILE A 115 2.11 -20.11 -1.04
C ILE A 115 2.49 -19.26 0.18
N GLN A 116 3.25 -19.82 1.13
CA GLN A 116 3.73 -19.08 2.30
C GLN A 116 4.67 -17.93 1.91
N GLU A 117 5.53 -18.16 0.92
CA GLU A 117 6.44 -17.14 0.39
C GLU A 117 5.66 -16.01 -0.30
N ILE A 118 4.69 -16.34 -1.17
CA ILE A 118 3.80 -15.35 -1.79
C ILE A 118 3.06 -14.52 -0.73
N GLY A 119 2.53 -15.20 0.30
CA GLY A 119 1.88 -14.55 1.44
C GLY A 119 2.81 -13.56 2.14
N SER A 120 4.05 -13.99 2.42
CA SER A 120 5.08 -13.17 3.06
C SER A 120 5.46 -11.94 2.23
N VAL A 121 5.58 -12.08 0.90
CA VAL A 121 5.85 -10.96 -0.02
C VAL A 121 4.72 -9.94 0.03
N CYS A 122 3.46 -10.40 -0.03
CA CYS A 122 2.30 -9.53 0.04
C CYS A 122 2.18 -8.82 1.39
N GLU A 123 2.38 -9.54 2.49
CA GLU A 123 2.32 -9.00 3.84
C GLU A 123 3.43 -7.96 4.07
N ASN A 124 4.66 -8.26 3.63
CA ASN A 124 5.80 -7.34 3.73
C ASN A 124 5.52 -6.03 2.99
N LEU A 125 5.02 -6.12 1.75
CA LEU A 125 4.67 -4.93 0.97
C LEU A 125 3.61 -4.07 1.69
N VAL A 126 2.54 -4.68 2.19
CA VAL A 126 1.46 -3.95 2.89
C VAL A 126 1.98 -3.28 4.15
N LYS A 127 2.78 -3.98 4.98
CA LYS A 127 3.37 -3.40 6.20
C LYS A 127 4.25 -2.21 5.88
N LEU A 128 5.17 -2.37 4.93
CA LEU A 128 6.11 -1.32 4.55
C LEU A 128 5.38 -0.10 3.96
N LEU A 129 4.38 -0.32 3.12
CA LEU A 129 3.55 0.77 2.60
C LEU A 129 2.79 1.49 3.71
N ASN A 130 2.17 0.76 4.65
CA ASN A 130 1.47 1.36 5.78
C ASN A 130 2.39 2.22 6.65
N ASP A 131 3.58 1.73 7.00
CA ASP A 131 4.55 2.47 7.80
C ASP A 131 4.99 3.78 7.13
N ARG A 132 5.25 3.71 5.83
CA ARG A 132 5.72 4.85 5.03
C ARG A 132 4.60 5.85 4.81
N LEU A 133 3.40 5.39 4.46
CA LEU A 133 2.23 6.25 4.31
C LEU A 133 1.86 6.93 5.63
N PHE A 134 1.88 6.20 6.75
CA PHE A 134 1.67 6.77 8.08
C PHE A 134 2.65 7.91 8.35
N SER A 135 3.95 7.66 8.15
CA SER A 135 5.01 8.65 8.36
C SER A 135 4.85 9.89 7.47
N TYR A 136 4.58 9.70 6.18
CA TYR A 136 4.40 10.81 5.24
C TYR A 136 3.16 11.64 5.54
N VAL A 137 2.01 10.99 5.78
CA VAL A 137 0.76 11.67 6.07
C VAL A 137 0.88 12.43 7.38
N LEU A 138 1.45 11.81 8.42
CA LEU A 138 1.62 12.45 9.72
C LEU A 138 2.59 13.64 9.65
N LYS A 139 3.72 13.48 8.97
CA LYS A 139 4.66 14.60 8.70
C LYS A 139 4.00 15.74 7.93
N ARG A 140 3.10 15.47 6.98
CA ARG A 140 2.40 16.53 6.24
C ARG A 140 1.49 17.36 7.15
N THR A 141 0.90 16.75 8.18
CA THR A 141 0.04 17.47 9.13
C THR A 141 0.78 18.52 9.97
N THR A 142 2.11 18.48 10.07
CA THR A 142 2.87 19.47 10.87
C THR A 142 2.75 20.90 10.33
N THR A 143 2.34 21.05 9.07
CA THR A 143 2.07 22.36 8.46
C THR A 143 0.74 22.97 8.91
N GLU A 144 -0.16 22.17 9.49
CA GLU A 144 -1.52 22.57 9.84
C GLU A 144 -1.84 22.38 11.33
N ILE A 145 -1.16 21.44 11.98
CA ILE A 145 -1.36 21.06 13.38
C ILE A 145 -0.14 21.47 14.16
N ASN A 146 -0.36 22.25 15.23
CA ASN A 146 0.68 22.56 16.20
C ASN A 146 0.87 21.38 17.16
N TRP A 147 1.80 20.48 16.80
CA TRP A 147 2.17 19.33 17.62
C TRP A 147 2.96 19.77 18.84
N THR A 148 2.46 19.44 20.03
CA THR A 148 3.03 19.93 21.29
C THR A 148 4.13 19.05 21.86
N GLY A 149 4.26 17.82 21.37
CA GLY A 149 5.14 16.80 21.95
C GLY A 149 4.53 16.10 23.17
N ASP A 150 3.41 16.58 23.68
CA ASP A 150 2.64 15.95 24.75
C ASP A 150 1.49 15.14 24.15
N LEU A 151 1.62 13.81 24.17
CA LEU A 151 0.59 12.89 23.67
C LEU A 151 -0.79 13.19 24.25
N ARG A 152 -0.92 13.69 25.49
CA ARG A 152 -2.23 13.99 26.09
C ARG A 152 -2.97 15.09 25.32
N LYS A 153 -2.24 16.09 24.83
CA LYS A 153 -2.79 17.21 24.06
C LYS A 153 -2.95 16.85 22.58
N ASP A 154 -1.98 16.09 22.07
CA ASP A 154 -1.89 15.70 20.67
C ASP A 154 -2.80 14.51 20.32
N LYS A 155 -3.30 13.77 21.33
CA LYS A 155 -4.08 12.53 21.20
C LYS A 155 -5.22 12.64 20.18
N LYS A 156 -5.98 13.73 20.23
CA LYS A 156 -7.15 13.95 19.36
C LYS A 156 -6.80 13.92 17.86
N TYR A 157 -5.57 14.28 17.52
CA TYR A 157 -5.09 14.25 16.13
C TYR A 157 -4.37 12.94 15.85
N PHE A 158 -3.42 12.57 16.72
CA PHE A 158 -2.55 11.41 16.51
C PHE A 158 -3.33 10.09 16.38
N VAL A 159 -4.32 9.88 17.26
CA VAL A 159 -5.08 8.62 17.33
C VAL A 159 -5.82 8.33 16.03
N THR A 160 -6.31 9.36 15.34
CA THR A 160 -7.03 9.19 14.07
C THR A 160 -6.14 8.54 13.00
N TYR A 161 -4.86 8.90 12.96
CA TYR A 161 -3.90 8.32 12.00
C TYR A 161 -3.35 7.00 12.53
N PHE A 162 -3.03 6.94 13.82
CA PHE A 162 -2.49 5.73 14.44
C PHE A 162 -3.47 4.56 14.33
N ASP A 163 -4.74 4.74 14.67
CA ASP A 163 -5.74 3.67 14.60
C ASP A 163 -6.03 3.24 13.14
N LEU A 164 -5.78 4.10 12.15
CA LEU A 164 -5.97 3.78 10.74
C LEU A 164 -4.85 2.88 10.17
N PHE A 165 -3.60 3.13 10.55
CA PHE A 165 -2.44 2.43 9.98
C PHE A 165 -1.89 1.32 10.88
N CYS A 166 -2.12 1.39 12.20
CA CYS A 166 -1.63 0.40 13.14
C CYS A 166 -2.48 -0.88 13.07
N PRO A 167 -1.87 -2.05 12.83
CA PRO A 167 -2.61 -3.31 12.90
C PRO A 167 -3.18 -3.52 14.31
N THR A 168 -4.35 -4.14 14.39
CA THR A 168 -5.08 -4.34 15.66
C THR A 168 -4.24 -4.98 16.75
N GLU A 169 -3.39 -5.94 16.38
CA GLU A 169 -2.48 -6.66 17.30
C GLU A 169 -1.46 -5.76 17.98
N PHE A 170 -1.07 -4.66 17.32
CA PHE A 170 -0.09 -3.70 17.83
C PHE A 170 -0.74 -2.45 18.44
N ASN A 171 -2.07 -2.32 18.39
CA ASN A 171 -2.80 -1.15 18.88
C ASN A 171 -2.90 -1.15 20.43
N THR A 172 -1.75 -0.97 21.08
CA THR A 172 -1.61 -0.86 22.53
C THR A 172 -1.28 0.57 22.95
N ALA A 173 -1.57 0.91 24.21
CA ALA A 173 -1.26 2.24 24.74
C ALA A 173 0.25 2.54 24.73
N ASP A 174 1.08 1.54 25.03
CA ASP A 174 2.54 1.68 25.05
C ASP A 174 3.12 1.85 23.65
N PHE A 175 2.65 1.06 22.68
CA PHE A 175 3.08 1.20 21.29
C PHE A 175 2.67 2.56 20.72
N ARG A 176 1.44 3.01 21.01
CA ARG A 176 0.97 4.34 20.62
C ARG A 176 1.85 5.46 21.19
N LYS A 177 2.25 5.34 22.46
CA LYS A 177 3.14 6.31 23.11
C LYS A 177 4.52 6.33 22.45
N LYS A 178 5.06 5.15 22.13
CA LYS A 178 6.31 5.02 21.40
C LYS A 178 6.23 5.68 20.02
N CYS A 179 5.23 5.33 19.20
CA CYS A 179 5.07 5.89 17.87
C CYS A 179 4.86 7.41 17.87
N HIS A 180 4.12 7.95 18.85
CA HIS A 180 3.98 9.40 18.97
C HIS A 180 5.32 10.07 19.27
N LYS A 181 6.12 9.49 20.18
CA LYS A 181 7.46 9.99 20.46
C LYS A 181 8.35 9.94 19.23
N ASP A 182 8.42 8.81 18.54
CA ASP A 182 9.24 8.62 17.33
C ASP A 182 8.84 9.64 16.24
N PHE A 183 7.55 9.93 16.10
CA PHE A 183 7.08 10.98 15.20
C PHE A 183 7.58 12.37 15.61
N ILE A 184 7.44 12.77 16.88
CA ILE A 184 7.88 14.09 17.38
C ILE A 184 9.39 14.25 17.19
N ASP A 185 10.17 13.21 17.48
CA ASP A 185 11.62 13.18 17.31
C ASP A 185 12.01 13.30 15.82
N SER A 186 11.16 12.87 14.88
CA SER A 186 11.41 12.96 13.43
C SER A 186 11.12 14.33 12.79
N VAL A 187 10.41 15.21 13.50
CA VAL A 187 9.97 16.53 13.01
C VAL A 187 10.57 17.71 13.77
N THR A 188 11.32 17.43 14.84
CA THR A 188 12.10 18.39 15.62
C THR A 188 13.53 18.45 15.10
#